data_AF-A0A438C3X2-F1
#
_entry.id   AF-A0A438C3X2-F1
#
_cell.length_a   1.000
_cell.length_b   1.000
_cell.length_c   1.000
_cell.angle_alpha   90.00
_cell.angle_beta   90.00
_cell.angle_gamma   90.00
#
_symmetry.space_group_name_H-M   'P 1'
#
loop_
_entity.id
_entity.type
_entity.pdbx_description
1 polymer ?
#
loop_
_entity_poly.entity_id
_entity_poly.type
_entity_poly.pdbx_seq_one_letter_code
_entity_poly.pdbx_strand_id
1 'polypeptide(L)'
;MVPAFLAIMSRLSKPHVMFRFTTTKTRGKDVSIENMHQGFTHVFESTFESVEGIAEYVSHPAHVEFANLFLSYLEKVIVFDYKPITVHL
;
A
#
# COMPACT_ATOMS: atom_id res chain seq x y z
N MET A 1 -5.52 11.80 -8.58
CA MET A 1 -5.46 10.66 -7.62
C MET A 1 -4.04 10.14 -7.41
N VAL A 2 -3.22 9.93 -8.47
CA VAL A 2 -1.81 9.50 -8.36
C VAL A 2 -0.85 10.51 -7.70
N PRO A 3 -0.95 11.84 -7.92
CA PRO A 3 0.01 12.80 -7.35
C PRO A 3 -0.07 12.91 -5.83
N ALA A 4 -1.27 12.79 -5.24
CA ALA A 4 -1.49 12.92 -3.81
C ALA A 4 -0.86 11.76 -3.01
N PHE A 5 -0.97 10.53 -3.53
CA PHE A 5 -0.37 9.35 -2.90
C PHE A 5 1.16 9.40 -2.95
N LEU A 6 1.74 9.84 -4.06
CA LEU A 6 3.20 9.96 -4.19
C LEU A 6 3.73 11.12 -3.34
N ALA A 7 3.02 12.24 -3.28
CA ALA A 7 3.39 13.42 -2.48
C ALA A 7 3.39 13.13 -0.97
N ILE A 8 2.42 12.35 -0.46
CA ILE A 8 2.37 11.99 0.96
C ILE A 8 3.50 11.02 1.33
N MET A 9 3.83 10.06 0.46
CA MET A 9 4.94 9.13 0.70
C MET A 9 6.30 9.81 0.63
N SER A 10 6.46 10.85 -0.20
CA SER A 10 7.66 11.71 -0.19
C SER A 10 7.79 12.57 1.08
N ARG A 11 6.71 12.76 1.85
CA ARG A 11 6.71 13.49 3.13
C ARG A 11 7.02 12.59 4.33
N LEU A 12 6.91 11.27 4.17
CA LEU A 12 7.34 10.28 5.15
C LEU A 12 8.88 10.17 5.24
N SER A 13 9.63 10.70 4.27
CA SER A 13 11.11 10.70 4.26
C SER A 13 11.73 11.93 4.95
N LYS A 14 11.17 12.40 6.08
CA LYS A 14 11.73 13.54 6.83
C LYS A 14 12.86 13.10 7.79
N PRO A 15 13.91 13.92 7.99
CA PRO A 15 15.20 13.51 8.56
C PRO A 15 15.22 13.18 10.06
N HIS A 16 14.09 13.25 10.79
CA HIS A 16 14.03 12.95 12.23
C HIS A 16 13.31 11.64 12.55
N VAL A 17 12.75 10.95 11.56
CA VAL A 17 12.25 9.58 11.70
C VAL A 17 12.70 8.83 10.46
N MET A 18 13.83 8.14 10.57
CA MET A 18 14.39 7.34 9.48
C MET A 18 13.60 6.03 9.36
N PHE A 19 12.42 6.13 8.76
CA PHE A 19 11.82 4.99 8.10
C PHE A 19 12.60 4.72 6.82
N ARG A 20 13.61 3.86 6.92
CA ARG A 20 14.19 3.25 5.73
C ARG A 20 13.20 2.21 5.22
N PHE A 21 12.16 2.65 4.50
CA PHE A 21 11.33 1.77 3.68
C PHE A 21 12.19 1.23 2.54
N THR A 22 12.77 0.04 2.72
CA THR A 22 13.45 -0.65 1.64
C THR A 22 12.43 -1.22 0.65
N THR A 23 12.14 -0.40 -0.36
CA THR A 23 12.18 -0.76 -1.80
C THR A 23 11.25 -1.86 -2.32
N THR A 24 9.99 -1.53 -2.61
CA THR A 24 9.36 -1.46 -3.96
C THR A 24 7.88 -1.12 -3.81
N LYS A 25 7.39 -0.12 -4.54
CA LYS A 25 5.97 0.29 -4.51
C LYS A 25 5.38 0.21 -5.92
N THR A 26 4.61 -0.84 -6.14
CA THR A 26 4.03 -1.19 -7.44
C THR A 26 2.52 -0.95 -7.41
N ARG A 27 1.98 -0.53 -8.55
CA ARG A 27 0.55 -0.36 -8.80
C ARG A 27 0.22 -1.11 -10.08
N GLY A 28 -0.84 -1.91 -10.04
CA GLY A 28 -1.40 -2.58 -11.21
C GLY A 28 -2.85 -2.16 -11.44
N LYS A 29 -3.29 -2.25 -12.69
CA LYS A 29 -4.72 -2.30 -13.04
C LYS A 29 -5.04 -3.76 -13.36
N ASP A 30 -6.22 -4.22 -12.96
CA ASP A 30 -6.68 -5.56 -13.32
C ASP A 30 -6.71 -5.73 -14.84
N VAL A 31 -6.22 -6.88 -15.29
CA VAL A 31 -6.19 -7.34 -16.68
C VAL A 31 -6.71 -8.78 -16.79
N SER A 32 -7.38 -9.28 -15.74
CA SER A 32 -7.90 -10.63 -15.69
C SER A 32 -8.96 -10.86 -16.77
N ILE A 33 -8.87 -12.01 -17.45
CA ILE A 33 -9.87 -12.47 -18.43
C ILE A 33 -10.88 -13.44 -17.80
N GLU A 34 -10.57 -13.96 -16.61
CA GLU A 34 -11.36 -14.96 -15.90
C GLU A 34 -12.59 -14.37 -15.20
N ASN A 35 -12.72 -13.02 -15.18
CA ASN A 35 -13.85 -12.29 -14.61
C ASN A 35 -14.12 -12.62 -13.12
N MET A 36 -13.09 -13.04 -12.39
CA MET A 36 -13.14 -13.36 -10.96
C MET A 36 -12.72 -12.19 -10.06
N HIS A 37 -12.49 -11.01 -10.64
CA HIS A 37 -11.99 -9.84 -9.93
C HIS A 37 -13.01 -9.18 -8.97
N GLN A 38 -14.26 -9.67 -8.89
CA GLN A 38 -15.29 -9.21 -7.94
C GLN A 38 -15.53 -7.67 -7.94
N GLY A 39 -15.29 -7.02 -9.08
CA GLY A 39 -15.37 -5.56 -9.22
C GLY A 39 -14.15 -4.77 -8.72
N PHE A 40 -13.11 -5.41 -8.18
CA PHE A 40 -11.82 -4.77 -7.92
C PHE A 40 -11.11 -4.48 -9.26
N THR A 41 -10.48 -3.31 -9.36
CA THR A 41 -9.90 -2.82 -10.63
C THR A 41 -8.43 -2.46 -10.54
N HIS A 42 -7.89 -2.31 -9.34
CA HIS A 42 -6.52 -1.86 -9.11
C HIS A 42 -5.90 -2.63 -7.94
N VAL A 43 -4.60 -2.88 -8.04
CA VAL A 43 -3.78 -3.44 -6.97
C VAL A 43 -2.70 -2.43 -6.60
N PHE A 44 -2.46 -2.29 -5.30
CA PHE A 44 -1.34 -1.56 -4.75
C PHE A 44 -0.54 -2.51 -3.86
N GLU A 45 0.75 -2.59 -4.12
CA GLU A 45 1.66 -3.44 -3.36
C GLU A 45 2.71 -2.56 -2.67
N SER A 46 3.03 -2.90 -1.43
CA SER A 46 4.06 -2.24 -0.64
C SER A 46 4.79 -3.30 0.15
N THR A 47 6.11 -3.31 0.02
CA THR A 47 6.97 -4.24 0.74
C THR A 47 7.49 -3.59 2.02
N PHE A 48 7.46 -4.34 3.11
CA PHE A 48 7.96 -3.94 4.42
C PHE A 48 8.97 -4.98 4.91
N GLU A 49 10.01 -4.54 5.61
CA GLU A 49 11.03 -5.42 6.19
C GLU A 49 10.52 -6.22 7.40
N SER A 50 9.51 -5.70 8.10
CA SER A 50 8.97 -6.31 9.31
C SER A 50 7.50 -5.99 9.54
N VAL A 51 6.86 -6.73 10.44
CA VAL A 51 5.45 -6.53 10.82
C VAL A 51 5.30 -5.25 11.64
N GLU A 52 6.30 -4.90 12.44
CA GLU A 52 6.36 -3.64 13.18
C GLU A 52 6.39 -2.45 12.23
N GLY A 53 7.11 -2.56 11.10
CA GLY A 53 7.11 -1.54 10.04
C GLY A 53 5.72 -1.32 9.42
N ILE A 54 4.89 -2.36 9.33
CA ILE A 54 3.48 -2.22 8.90
C ILE A 54 2.69 -1.45 9.96
N ALA A 55 2.80 -1.81 11.23
CA ALA A 55 2.07 -1.15 12.32
C ALA A 55 2.42 0.34 12.44
N GLU A 56 3.70 0.67 12.31
CA GLU A 56 4.19 2.05 12.34
C GLU A 56 3.73 2.84 11.11
N TYR A 57 3.73 2.23 9.91
CA TYR A 57 3.16 2.82 8.70
C TYR A 57 1.67 3.09 8.83
N VAL A 58 0.89 2.13 9.32
CA VAL A 58 -0.57 2.24 9.46
C VAL A 58 -0.96 3.34 10.45
N SER A 59 -0.23 3.44 11.57
CA SER A 59 -0.47 4.44 12.62
C SER A 59 0.10 5.83 12.30
N HIS A 60 0.96 5.95 11.28
CA HIS A 60 1.58 7.22 10.94
C HIS A 60 0.53 8.28 10.53
N PRO A 61 0.55 9.51 11.10
CA PRO A 61 -0.46 10.53 10.82
C PRO A 61 -0.68 10.82 9.33
N ALA A 62 0.41 10.90 8.56
CA ALA A 62 0.33 11.11 7.12
C ALA A 62 -0.34 9.94 6.35
N HIS A 63 -0.19 8.69 6.82
CA HIS A 63 -0.92 7.56 6.27
C HIS A 63 -2.41 7.66 6.62
N VAL A 64 -2.74 7.97 7.87
CA VAL A 64 -4.13 8.13 8.34
C VAL A 64 -4.85 9.23 7.56
N GLU A 65 -4.23 10.40 7.39
CA GLU A 65 -4.78 11.49 6.59
C GLU A 65 -5.04 11.07 5.14
N PHE A 66 -4.08 10.36 4.53
CA PHE A 66 -4.26 9.84 3.17
C PHE A 66 -5.36 8.80 3.09
N ALA A 67 -5.40 7.85 4.04
CA ALA A 67 -6.39 6.79 4.07
C ALA A 67 -7.80 7.37 4.16
N ASN A 68 -8.02 8.37 5.04
CA ASN A 68 -9.31 9.06 5.15
C ASN A 68 -9.74 9.71 3.83
N LEU A 69 -8.82 10.37 3.12
CA LEU A 69 -9.09 10.94 1.82
C LEU A 69 -9.35 9.84 0.77
N PHE A 70 -8.49 8.84 0.70
CA PHE A 70 -8.48 7.82 -0.35
C PHE A 70 -9.68 6.90 -0.27
N LEU A 71 -10.01 6.43 0.95
CA LEU A 71 -11.17 5.56 1.20
C LEU A 71 -12.48 6.23 0.77
N SER A 72 -12.58 7.57 0.84
CA SER A 72 -13.78 8.29 0.39
C SER A 72 -14.04 8.20 -1.13
N TYR A 73 -13.02 7.81 -1.91
CA TYR A 73 -13.12 7.62 -3.37
C TYR A 73 -13.24 6.15 -3.78
N LEU A 74 -13.26 5.21 -2.83
CA LEU A 74 -13.35 3.78 -3.12
C LEU A 74 -14.75 3.25 -2.85
N GLU A 75 -15.27 2.44 -3.76
CA GLU A 75 -16.48 1.65 -3.51
C GLU A 75 -16.17 0.45 -2.61
N LYS A 76 -15.02 -0.20 -2.83
CA LYS A 76 -14.58 -1.41 -2.11
C LYS A 76 -13.07 -1.41 -1.93
N VAL A 77 -12.60 -1.97 -0.82
CA VAL A 77 -11.17 -2.18 -0.52
C VAL A 77 -10.98 -3.52 0.17
N ILE A 78 -9.90 -4.22 -0.16
CA ILE A 78 -9.42 -5.40 0.54
C ILE A 78 -7.91 -5.24 0.76
N VAL A 79 -7.45 -5.59 1.96
CA VAL A 79 -6.05 -5.44 2.37
C VAL A 79 -5.56 -6.79 2.88
N PHE A 80 -4.36 -7.19 2.44
CA PHE A 80 -3.70 -8.41 2.87
C PHE A 80 -2.27 -8.09 3.31
N ASP A 81 -1.96 -8.43 4.56
CA ASP A 81 -0.60 -8.46 5.06
C ASP A 81 -0.12 -9.91 5.09
N TYR A 82 0.98 -10.21 4.42
CA TYR A 82 1.50 -11.57 4.32
C TYR A 82 3.02 -11.58 4.28
N LYS A 83 3.59 -12.71 4.72
CA LYS A 83 5.01 -13.02 4.50
C LYS A 83 5.09 -13.93 3.28
N PRO A 84 5.80 -13.55 2.20
CA PRO A 84 5.97 -14.43 1.04
C PRO A 84 6.65 -15.74 1.46
N ILE A 85 6.04 -16.87 1.11
CA ILE A 85 6.61 -18.20 1.34
C ILE A 85 6.79 -18.85 -0.03
N THR A 86 8.03 -19.18 -0.37
CA THR A 86 8.32 -19.98 -1.57
C THR A 86 8.07 -21.43 -1.25
N VAL A 87 7.14 -22.05 -1.97
CA VAL A 87 6.92 -23.49 -1.92
C VAL A 87 7.75 -24.14 -3.01
N HIS A 88 8.67 -25.03 -2.62
CA HIS A 88 9.39 -25.89 -3.56
C HIS A 88 8.57 -27.17 -3.74
N LEU A 89 7.98 -27.33 -4.93
CA LEU A 89 7.23 -28.52 -5.34
C LEU A 89 8.09 -29.41 -6.23
#